data_AF-A0A7Y2ATQ2-F1
#
_entry.id   AF-A0A7Y2ATQ2-F1
#
_cell.length_a   1.000
_cell.length_b   1.000
_cell.length_c   1.000
_cell.angle_alpha   90.00
_cell.angle_beta   90.00
_cell.angle_gamma   90.00
#
_symmetry.space_group_name_H-M   'P 1'
#
loop_
_entity.id
_entity.type
_entity.pdbx_description
1 polymer ?
#
loop_
_entity_poly.entity_id
_entity_poly.type
_entity_poly.pdbx_seq_one_letter_code
_entity_poly.pdbx_strand_id
1 'polypeptide(L)' 'AFKHVEAIIHSMTPDERSNPSSLDASRKKRIAKGSGRNIQEVNQLLKQFNQMSKMMKMMQGGGGKKMMQMMQNMK' A
#
# COMPACT_ATOMS: atom_id res chain seq x y z
N ALA A 1 -17.14 1.38 7.41
CA ALA A 1 -16.12 0.31 7.42
C ALA A 1 -14.69 0.86 7.40
N PHE A 2 -14.36 1.92 6.64
CA PHE A 2 -12.97 2.36 6.43
C PHE A 2 -12.47 3.53 7.30
N LYS A 3 -13.27 4.02 8.24
CA LYS A 3 -12.95 5.22 9.05
C LYS A 3 -11.57 5.16 9.73
N HIS A 4 -11.12 3.97 10.14
CA HIS A 4 -9.82 3.78 10.76
C HIS A 4 -8.65 3.89 9.77
N VAL A 5 -8.84 3.37 8.55
CA VAL A 5 -7.85 3.49 7.48
C VAL A 5 -7.72 4.94 7.03
N GLU A 6 -8.85 5.63 6.86
CA GLU A 6 -8.88 7.06 6.54
C GLU A 6 -8.15 7.88 7.61
N ALA A 7 -8.41 7.64 8.89
CA ALA A 7 -7.72 8.33 9.99
C ALA A 7 -6.19 8.13 9.95
N ILE A 8 -5.73 6.91 9.65
CA ILE A 8 -4.30 6.61 9.49
C ILE A 8 -3.72 7.39 8.29
N ILE A 9 -4.38 7.36 7.14
CA ILE A 9 -3.92 8.05 5.92
C ILE A 9 -3.91 9.57 6.11
N HIS A 10 -4.92 10.15 6.77
CA HIS A 10 -4.99 11.57 7.07
C HIS A 10 -3.93 12.03 8.09
N SER A 11 -3.35 11.10 8.86
CA SER A 11 -2.26 11.38 9.81
C SER A 11 -0.86 11.34 9.17
N MET A 12 -0.79 10.99 7.88
CA MET A 12 0.44 11.01 7.09
C MET A 12 0.63 12.37 6.41
N THR A 13 1.89 12.73 6.20
CA THR A 13 2.26 13.85 5.32
C THR A 13 2.06 13.47 3.85
N PRO A 14 1.91 14.44 2.92
CA PRO A 14 1.84 14.18 1.48
C PRO A 14 3.01 13.32 0.95
N ASP A 15 4.22 13.57 1.45
CA ASP A 15 5.43 12.84 1.05
C ASP A 15 5.38 11.38 1.49
N GLU A 16 4.93 11.13 2.72
CA GLU A 16 4.78 9.77 3.26
C GLU A 16 3.67 8.98 2.55
N ARG A 17 2.60 9.63 2.10
CA ARG A 17 1.52 8.99 1.32
C ARG A 17 1.99 8.61 -0.07
N SER A 18 2.75 9.50 -0.71
CA SER A 18 3.32 9.27 -2.04
C SER A 18 4.42 8.22 -2.00
N ASN A 19 5.19 8.16 -0.90
CA ASN A 19 6.24 7.19 -0.68
C ASN A 19 6.16 6.49 0.69
N PRO A 20 5.27 5.49 0.84
CA PRO A 20 5.09 4.77 2.11
C PRO A 20 6.31 3.96 2.54
N SER A 21 7.25 3.70 1.63
CA SER A 21 8.51 3.01 1.95
C SER A 21 9.47 3.84 2.80
N SER A 22 9.29 5.16 2.82
CA SER A 22 10.09 6.11 3.62
C SER A 22 9.66 6.18 5.10
N LEU A 23 8.65 5.42 5.52
CA LEU A 23 8.15 5.43 6.89
C LEU A 23 9.05 4.60 7.81
N ASP A 24 9.85 5.30 8.61
CA ASP A 24 10.61 4.73 9.73
C ASP A 24 9.73 4.49 10.97
N ALA A 25 10.32 3.96 12.04
CA ALA A 25 9.62 3.67 13.29
C ALA A 25 9.07 4.93 13.98
N SER A 26 9.79 6.06 13.90
CA SER A 26 9.39 7.33 14.52
C SER A 26 8.14 7.90 13.83
N ARG A 27 8.14 7.92 12.50
CA ARG A 27 7.01 8.36 11.67
C ARG A 27 5.78 7.49 11.90
N LYS A 28 5.95 6.16 11.94
CA LYS A 28 4.85 5.23 12.26
C LYS A 28 4.25 5.48 13.63
N LYS A 29 5.08 5.77 14.65
CA LYS A 29 4.61 6.11 16.00
C LYS A 29 3.83 7.42 16.01
N ARG A 30 4.29 8.44 15.26
CA ARG A 30 3.58 9.72 15.08
C ARG A 30 2.22 9.52 14.43
N ILE A 31 2.14 8.74 13.35
CA ILE A 31 0.90 8.42 12.62
C ILE A 31 -0.08 7.66 13.51
N ALA A 32 0.41 6.64 14.24
CA ALA A 32 -0.41 5.88 15.19
C ALA A 32 -1.03 6.80 16.25
N LYS A 33 -0.22 7.68 16.86
CA LYS A 33 -0.70 8.67 17.83
C LYS A 33 -1.69 9.66 17.21
N GLY A 34 -1.40 10.20 16.02
CA GLY A 34 -2.25 11.18 15.34
C GLY A 34 -3.61 10.62 14.89
N SER A 35 -3.64 9.33 14.55
CA SER A 35 -4.87 8.62 14.16
C SER A 35 -5.60 7.97 15.35
N GLY A 36 -5.02 8.05 16.54
CA GLY A 36 -5.50 7.35 17.74
C GLY A 36 -5.58 5.83 17.53
N ARG A 37 -4.69 5.26 16.73
CA ARG A 37 -4.62 3.84 16.37
C ARG A 37 -3.34 3.21 16.91
N ASN A 38 -3.27 1.89 16.87
CA ASN A 38 -2.06 1.17 17.27
C ASN A 38 -1.01 1.14 16.13
N ILE A 39 0.27 1.09 16.49
CA ILE A 39 1.37 1.00 15.52
C ILE A 39 1.30 -0.29 14.69
N GLN A 40 0.72 -1.36 15.23
CA GLN A 40 0.44 -2.62 14.54
C GLN A 40 -0.55 -2.42 13.40
N GLU A 41 -1.61 -1.63 13.60
CA GLU A 41 -2.60 -1.32 12.56
C GLU A 41 -1.96 -0.54 11.40
N VAL A 42 -1.10 0.44 11.73
CA VAL A 42 -0.31 1.17 10.73
C VAL A 42 0.58 0.22 9.93
N ASN A 43 1.30 -0.69 10.61
CA ASN A 43 2.15 -1.68 9.93
C ASN A 43 1.34 -2.64 9.05
N GLN A 44 0.15 -3.06 9.50
CA GLN A 44 -0.72 -3.93 8.73
C GLN A 44 -1.21 -3.25 7.45
N LEU A 45 -1.62 -1.99 7.55
CA LEU A 45 -2.02 -1.19 6.39
C LEU A 45 -0.87 -1.06 5.38
N LEU A 46 0.35 -0.77 5.85
CA LEU A 46 1.52 -0.67 4.99
C LEU A 46 1.87 -2.00 4.31
N LYS A 47 1.70 -3.13 4.99
CA LYS A 47 1.88 -4.46 4.39
C LYS A 47 0.85 -4.72 3.28
N GLN A 48 -0.42 -4.45 3.56
CA GLN A 48 -1.51 -4.60 2.58
C GLN A 48 -1.28 -3.71 1.35
N PHE A 49 -0.90 -2.45 1.57
CA PHE A 49 -0.56 -1.52 0.50
C PHE A 49 0.59 -2.04 -0.36
N ASN A 50 1.68 -2.51 0.26
CA ASN A 50 2.83 -3.05 -0.47
C ASN A 50 2.47 -4.30 -1.29
N GLN A 51 1.62 -5.18 -0.76
CA GLN A 51 1.12 -6.34 -1.49
C GLN A 51 0.28 -5.94 -2.70
N MET A 52 -0.65 -4.99 -2.52
CA MET A 52 -1.46 -4.45 -3.62
C MET A 52 -0.60 -3.72 -4.65
N SER A 53 0.38 -2.92 -4.22
CA SER A 53 1.31 -2.23 -5.12
C SER A 53 2.12 -3.21 -5.97
N LYS A 54 2.61 -4.31 -5.38
CA LYS A 54 3.28 -5.40 -6.12
C LYS A 54 2.36 -6.05 -7.14
N MET A 55 1.11 -6.32 -6.76
CA MET A 55 0.11 -6.90 -7.67
C MET A 55 -0.20 -5.96 -8.85
N MET A 56 -0.43 -4.66 -8.58
CA MET A 56 -0.67 -3.65 -9.61
C MET A 56 0.54 -3.50 -10.55
N LYS A 57 1.77 -3.52 -10.00
CA LYS A 57 2.99 -3.50 -10.81
C LYS A 57 3.15 -4.73 -11.68
N MET A 58 2.80 -5.93 -11.19
CA MET A 58 2.83 -7.15 -12.01
C MET A 58 1.77 -7.10 -13.12
N MET A 59 0.61 -6.52 -12.86
CA MET A 59 -0.46 -6.35 -13.84
C MET A 59 -0.09 -5.33 -14.93
N GLN A 60 0.54 -4.22 -14.54
CA GLN A 60 0.96 -3.15 -15.45
C GLN A 60 2.28 -3.48 -16.18
N GLY A 61 3.20 -4.16 -15.50
CA GLY A 61 4.53 -4.55 -15.99
C GLY A 61 4.51 -5.84 -16.78
N GLY A 62 3.85 -5.84 -17.94
CA GLY A 62 4.01 -6.87 -18.98
C GLY A 62 3.52 -8.28 -18.66
N GLY A 63 3.26 -8.65 -17.39
CA GLY A 63 2.75 -9.96 -16.99
C GLY A 63 1.35 -10.22 -17.55
N GLY A 64 0.48 -9.20 -17.53
CA GLY A 64 -0.84 -9.26 -18.16
C GLY A 64 -0.77 -9.36 -19.70
N LYS A 65 0.17 -8.66 -20.34
CA LYS A 65 0.39 -8.75 -21.80
C LYS A 65 0.96 -10.11 -22.22
N LYS A 66 1.95 -10.65 -21.50
CA LYS A 66 2.51 -11.99 -21.73
C LYS A 66 1.45 -13.07 -21.52
N MET A 67 0.61 -12.95 -20.49
CA MET A 67 -0.46 -13.90 -20.24
C MET A 67 -1.56 -13.85 -21.31
N MET A 68 -1.95 -12.65 -21.75
CA MET A 68 -2.86 -12.46 -22.90
C MET A 68 -2.28 -13.04 -24.20
N GLN A 69 -0.98 -12.84 -24.44
CA GLN A 69 -0.30 -13.36 -25.63
C GLN A 69 -0.18 -14.90 -25.59
N MET A 70 0.06 -15.48 -24.40
CA MET A 70 0.09 -16.93 -24.22
C MET A 70 -1.28 -17.57 -24.38
N MET A 71 -2.37 -16.89 -23.96
CA MET A 71 -3.75 -17.32 -24.23
C MET A 71 -4.15 -17.19 -25.71
N GLN A 72 -3.62 -16.21 -26.44
CA GLN A 72 -3.83 -16.09 -27.89
C GLN A 72 -3.15 -17.23 -28.67
N ASN A 73 -1.98 -17.68 -28.21
CA ASN A 73 -1.24 -18.79 -28.83
C ASN A 73 -1.75 -20.19 -28.45
N MET A 74 -2.79 -20.28 -27.61
CA MET A 74 -3.49 -21.53 -27.28
C MET A 74 -4.78 -21.73 -28.11
N LYS A 75 -5.00 -20.89 -29.14
CA LYS A 75 -6.03 -21.10 -30.17
C LYS A 75 -5.47 -21.83 -31.38
#